data_AF-A0AAP0QCG8-F1
#
_entry.id   AF-A0AAP0QCG8-F1
#
_cell.length_a   1.000
_cell.length_b   1.000
_cell.length_c   1.000
_cell.angle_alpha   90.00
_cell.angle_beta   90.00
_cell.angle_gamma   90.00
#
_symmetry.space_group_name_H-M   'P 1'
#
loop_
_entity.id
_entity.type
_entity.pdbx_description
1 polymer ?
#
loop_
_entity_poly.entity_id
_entity_poly.type
_entity_poly.pdbx_seq_one_letter_code
_entity_poly.pdbx_strand_id
1 'polypeptide(L)'
;MVAKGNADVIILDDNFSTIVNVAKWGRAVYINIQKFVQFQLTVNVVALVINFVSACASGSAPLTAVQLLWVNMIMDTLGALALATEPPHEGLMKRPPVAKGESFITKVMWRNIIGQSIYQLIILVVLNFDGKQILRLSGSDATAVLNTVIFNSFVFFQVFNEINSRDMEKINVFKGMFDSWMFVGILVLTVAFQIIIVEFLGAFASTVPLSWQLWLLCILIGAGSMPIAAVINSLDPQLQVALKEYLVARGIGEHLTNYLLLHVQQDQHVNWLQKLKFMVAKS
;
A
#
# COMPACT_ATOMS: atom_id res chain seq x y z
N MET A 1 -41.74 15.64 6.66
CA MET A 1 -41.40 14.55 7.60
C MET A 1 -41.36 13.18 6.92
N VAL A 2 -42.34 12.83 6.08
CA VAL A 2 -42.33 11.57 5.29
C VAL A 2 -41.08 11.43 4.40
N ALA A 3 -40.66 12.51 3.72
CA ALA A 3 -39.43 12.51 2.91
C ALA A 3 -38.14 12.40 3.75
N LYS A 4 -38.13 12.86 5.01
CA LYS A 4 -36.98 12.70 5.92
C LYS A 4 -36.88 11.26 6.45
N GLY A 5 -38.01 10.56 6.62
CA GLY A 5 -38.05 9.18 7.12
C GLY A 5 -37.58 8.11 6.12
N ASN A 6 -37.48 8.46 4.83
CA ASN A 6 -37.10 7.54 3.74
C ASN A 6 -35.83 7.97 2.99
N ALA A 7 -35.14 9.02 3.44
CA ALA A 7 -33.92 9.51 2.78
C ALA A 7 -32.67 8.91 3.46
N ASP A 8 -31.77 8.33 2.67
CA ASP A 8 -30.48 7.82 3.14
C ASP A 8 -29.55 8.94 3.63
N VAL A 9 -29.76 10.18 3.17
CA VAL A 9 -29.04 11.38 3.59
C VAL A 9 -30.02 12.54 3.75
N ILE A 10 -30.05 13.17 4.93
CA ILE A 10 -30.86 14.37 5.21
C ILE A 10 -29.93 15.57 5.25
N ILE A 11 -30.18 16.56 4.38
CA ILE A 11 -29.45 17.82 4.38
C ILE A 11 -30.13 18.77 5.37
N LEU A 12 -29.34 19.34 6.29
CA LEU A 12 -29.85 20.25 7.31
C LEU A 12 -30.00 21.69 6.78
N ASP A 13 -29.20 22.06 5.77
CA ASP A 13 -29.22 23.35 5.10
C ASP A 13 -29.65 23.18 3.63
N ASP A 14 -30.52 24.04 3.10
CA ASP A 14 -31.03 23.97 1.71
C ASP A 14 -29.99 24.41 0.65
N ASN A 15 -28.71 24.15 0.88
CA ASN A 15 -27.61 24.56 0.01
C ASN A 15 -27.08 23.39 -0.82
N PHE A 16 -27.12 23.52 -2.15
CA PHE A 16 -26.56 22.55 -3.09
C PHE A 16 -25.06 22.30 -2.88
N SER A 17 -24.32 23.24 -2.31
CA SER A 17 -22.90 23.04 -1.97
C SER A 17 -22.70 21.94 -0.91
N THR A 18 -23.66 21.73 -0.01
CA THR A 18 -23.62 20.66 0.99
C THR A 18 -23.68 19.28 0.33
N ILE A 19 -24.47 19.13 -0.74
CA ILE A 19 -24.54 17.89 -1.54
C ILE A 19 -23.19 17.56 -2.16
N VAL A 20 -22.55 18.56 -2.78
CA VAL A 20 -21.24 18.39 -3.42
C VAL A 20 -20.16 18.03 -2.40
N ASN A 21 -20.20 18.67 -1.22
CA ASN A 21 -19.27 18.37 -0.13
C ASN A 21 -19.47 16.94 0.39
N VAL A 22 -20.70 16.51 0.64
CA VAL A 22 -21.00 15.14 1.07
C VAL A 22 -20.52 14.11 0.03
N ALA A 23 -20.75 14.37 -1.26
CA ALA A 23 -20.24 13.50 -2.33
C ALA A 23 -18.70 13.44 -2.36
N LYS A 24 -18.02 14.58 -2.17
CA LYS A 24 -16.55 14.66 -2.08
C LYS A 24 -16.01 13.84 -0.91
N TRP A 25 -16.64 13.95 0.26
CA TRP A 25 -16.28 13.16 1.45
C TRP A 25 -16.57 11.67 1.27
N GLY A 26 -17.71 11.30 0.69
CA GLY A 26 -18.03 9.90 0.39
C GLY A 26 -17.00 9.25 -0.55
N ARG A 27 -16.54 10.00 -1.57
CA ARG A 27 -15.47 9.55 -2.46
C ARG A 27 -14.12 9.38 -1.74
N ALA A 28 -13.79 10.27 -0.82
CA ALA A 28 -12.57 10.16 -0.03
C ALA A 28 -12.61 8.94 0.89
N VAL A 29 -13.73 8.70 1.57
CA VAL A 29 -13.94 7.50 2.40
C VAL A 29 -13.75 6.24 1.57
N TYR A 30 -14.37 6.15 0.38
CA TYR A 30 -14.23 4.99 -0.50
C TYR A 30 -12.75 4.70 -0.84
N ILE A 31 -12.00 5.74 -1.24
CA ILE A 31 -10.57 5.61 -1.56
C ILE A 31 -9.76 5.24 -0.32
N ASN A 32 -10.05 5.81 0.85
CA ASN A 32 -9.35 5.48 2.08
C ASN A 32 -9.57 4.01 2.50
N ILE A 33 -10.79 3.47 2.30
CA ILE A 33 -11.06 2.04 2.51
C ILE A 33 -10.26 1.20 1.51
N GLN A 34 -10.16 1.60 0.24
CA GLN A 34 -9.32 0.88 -0.74
C GLN A 34 -7.84 0.86 -0.31
N LYS A 35 -7.28 1.98 0.15
CA LYS A 35 -5.90 2.05 0.67
C LYS A 35 -5.69 1.10 1.85
N PHE A 36 -6.63 1.10 2.79
CA PHE A 36 -6.60 0.20 3.95
C PHE A 36 -6.65 -1.28 3.52
N VAL A 37 -7.55 -1.64 2.61
CA VAL A 37 -7.66 -3.01 2.10
C VAL A 37 -6.40 -3.43 1.35
N GLN A 38 -5.78 -2.53 0.56
CA GLN A 38 -4.50 -2.81 -0.09
C GLN A 38 -3.41 -3.15 0.94
N PHE A 39 -3.28 -2.31 1.97
CA PHE A 39 -2.32 -2.51 3.05
C PHE A 39 -2.55 -3.86 3.76
N GLN A 40 -3.78 -4.09 4.23
CA GLN A 40 -4.18 -5.28 4.99
C GLN A 40 -3.98 -6.58 4.22
N LEU A 41 -4.28 -6.58 2.91
CA LEU A 41 -4.09 -7.76 2.07
C LEU A 41 -2.60 -8.09 1.91
N THR A 42 -1.74 -7.10 1.70
CA THR A 42 -0.28 -7.33 1.63
C THR A 42 0.25 -7.93 2.94
N VAL A 43 -0.11 -7.36 4.09
CA VAL A 43 0.31 -7.86 5.42
C VAL A 43 -0.07 -9.33 5.59
N ASN A 44 -1.34 -9.66 5.32
CA ASN A 44 -1.88 -11.00 5.50
C ASN A 44 -1.24 -12.02 4.55
N VAL A 45 -1.07 -11.66 3.27
CA VAL A 45 -0.43 -12.55 2.28
C VAL A 45 0.99 -12.87 2.69
N VAL A 46 1.79 -11.85 3.06
CA VAL A 46 3.18 -12.06 3.45
C VAL A 46 3.28 -12.89 4.73
N ALA A 47 2.48 -12.55 5.75
CA ALA A 47 2.46 -13.27 7.04
C ALA A 47 2.08 -14.75 6.89
N LEU A 48 1.06 -15.04 6.07
CA LEU A 48 0.60 -16.41 5.86
C LEU A 48 1.64 -17.22 5.07
N VAL A 49 2.16 -16.65 3.97
CA VAL A 49 3.07 -17.37 3.09
C VAL A 49 4.41 -17.63 3.77
N ILE A 50 5.01 -16.67 4.49
CA ILE A 50 6.30 -16.89 5.16
C ILE A 50 6.21 -17.98 6.24
N ASN A 51 5.15 -17.95 7.05
CA ASN A 51 4.97 -18.94 8.11
C ASN A 51 4.66 -20.32 7.52
N PHE A 52 3.85 -20.40 6.47
CA PHE A 52 3.55 -21.65 5.79
C PHE A 52 4.81 -22.26 5.16
N VAL A 53 5.56 -21.48 4.36
CA VAL A 53 6.78 -21.94 3.69
C VAL A 53 7.83 -22.40 4.69
N SER A 54 8.04 -21.63 5.77
CA SER A 54 9.01 -21.98 6.80
C SER A 54 8.58 -23.19 7.63
N ALA A 55 7.30 -23.32 7.97
CA ALA A 55 6.78 -24.51 8.65
C ALA A 55 6.94 -25.77 7.79
N CYS A 56 6.69 -25.70 6.48
CA CYS A 56 6.88 -26.83 5.58
C CYS A 56 8.36 -27.22 5.40
N ALA A 57 9.27 -26.25 5.37
CA ALA A 57 10.68 -26.52 5.09
C ALA A 57 11.52 -26.83 6.34
N SER A 58 11.27 -26.14 7.44
CA SER A 58 12.07 -26.19 8.68
C SER A 58 11.31 -26.71 9.89
N GLY A 59 10.01 -27.01 9.76
CA GLY A 59 9.17 -27.56 10.84
C GLY A 59 8.79 -26.55 11.92
N SER A 60 9.22 -25.29 11.82
CA SER A 60 8.90 -24.22 12.77
C SER A 60 8.65 -22.91 12.03
N ALA A 61 7.68 -22.13 12.51
CA ALA A 61 7.34 -20.84 11.94
C ALA A 61 8.20 -19.73 12.58
N PRO A 62 8.73 -18.77 11.80
CA PRO A 62 9.60 -17.73 12.31
C PRO A 62 8.84 -16.66 13.10
N LEU A 63 7.55 -16.46 12.79
CA LEU A 63 6.67 -15.53 13.50
C LEU A 63 5.78 -16.31 14.47
N THR A 64 5.78 -15.90 15.73
CA THR A 64 4.92 -16.53 16.75
C THR A 64 3.47 -16.05 16.65
N ALA A 65 2.55 -16.80 17.23
CA ALA A 65 1.14 -16.41 17.28
C ALA A 65 0.93 -15.03 17.95
N VAL A 66 1.72 -14.73 19.00
CA VAL A 66 1.66 -13.43 19.70
C VAL A 66 2.18 -12.29 18.83
N GLN A 67 3.25 -12.52 18.06
CA GLN A 67 3.78 -11.54 17.11
C GLN A 67 2.80 -11.23 15.98
N LEU A 68 2.11 -12.26 15.44
CA LEU A 68 1.06 -12.07 14.45
C LEU A 68 -0.16 -11.35 15.03
N LEU A 69 -0.54 -11.66 16.27
CA LEU A 69 -1.61 -10.96 16.96
C LEU A 69 -1.28 -9.47 17.13
N TRP A 70 -0.05 -9.14 17.53
CA TRP A 70 0.41 -7.76 17.64
C TRP A 70 0.23 -6.99 16.33
N VAL A 71 0.66 -7.58 15.21
CA VAL A 71 0.53 -6.94 13.89
C VAL A 71 -0.95 -6.81 13.51
N ASN A 72 -1.70 -7.91 13.56
CA ASN A 72 -3.08 -7.94 13.09
C ASN A 72 -4.09 -7.16 13.97
N MET A 73 -3.79 -7.00 15.26
CA MET A 73 -4.70 -6.36 16.21
C MET A 73 -4.35 -4.91 16.47
N ILE A 74 -3.06 -4.58 16.58
CA ILE A 74 -2.64 -3.24 17.02
C ILE A 74 -2.05 -2.44 15.86
N MET A 75 -1.09 -3.00 15.12
CA MET A 75 -0.53 -2.28 13.96
C MET A 75 -1.58 -2.03 12.90
N ASP A 76 -2.38 -3.03 12.56
CA ASP A 76 -3.42 -2.91 11.53
C ASP A 76 -4.54 -1.95 11.95
N THR A 77 -4.93 -1.89 13.23
CA THR A 77 -5.94 -0.92 13.70
C THR A 77 -5.39 0.50 13.70
N LEU A 78 -4.13 0.69 14.09
CA LEU A 78 -3.46 1.98 14.00
C LEU A 78 -3.31 2.43 12.54
N GLY A 79 -2.87 1.55 11.64
CA GLY A 79 -2.75 1.85 10.22
C GLY A 79 -4.11 2.09 9.54
N ALA A 80 -5.15 1.36 9.94
CA ALA A 80 -6.53 1.62 9.52
C ALA A 80 -6.95 3.04 9.88
N LEU A 81 -6.69 3.46 11.12
CA LEU A 81 -7.01 4.81 11.59
C LEU A 81 -6.22 5.87 10.80
N ALA A 82 -4.93 5.62 10.54
CA ALA A 82 -4.06 6.54 9.80
C ALA A 82 -4.53 6.74 8.35
N LEU A 83 -4.91 5.66 7.67
CA LEU A 83 -5.37 5.70 6.28
C LEU A 83 -6.82 6.16 6.16
N ALA A 84 -7.70 5.84 7.13
CA ALA A 84 -9.11 6.21 7.10
C ALA A 84 -9.34 7.73 7.31
N THR A 85 -8.49 8.36 8.13
CA THR A 85 -8.64 9.77 8.55
C THR A 85 -8.03 10.77 7.58
N GLU A 86 -7.53 10.32 6.43
CA GLU A 86 -6.89 11.20 5.45
C GLU A 86 -7.92 12.13 4.77
N PRO A 87 -7.71 13.47 4.83
CA PRO A 87 -8.69 14.42 4.31
C PRO A 87 -8.75 14.43 2.77
N PRO A 88 -9.89 14.85 2.19
CA PRO A 88 -10.07 14.87 0.74
C PRO A 88 -9.17 15.92 0.07
N HIS A 89 -8.21 15.47 -0.74
CA HIS A 89 -7.31 16.32 -1.53
C HIS A 89 -7.98 16.92 -2.79
N GLU A 90 -7.56 18.11 -3.22
CA GLU A 90 -8.20 18.88 -4.30
C GLU A 90 -8.21 18.19 -5.68
N GLY A 91 -7.30 17.25 -5.92
CA GLY A 91 -7.28 16.42 -7.13
C GLY A 91 -8.38 15.36 -7.20
N LEU A 92 -9.06 15.07 -6.07
CA LEU A 92 -10.05 13.98 -5.97
C LEU A 92 -11.22 14.17 -6.94
N MET A 93 -11.69 15.40 -7.11
CA MET A 93 -12.84 15.73 -7.96
C MET A 93 -12.49 15.78 -9.45
N LYS A 94 -11.21 15.80 -9.81
CA LYS A 94 -10.75 15.82 -11.21
C LYS A 94 -10.77 14.43 -11.85
N ARG A 95 -10.78 13.36 -11.04
CA ARG A 95 -10.85 11.98 -11.52
C ARG A 95 -12.28 11.62 -11.94
N PRO A 96 -12.49 10.80 -12.97
CA PRO A 96 -13.82 10.34 -13.36
C PRO A 96 -14.48 9.53 -12.21
N PRO A 97 -15.82 9.52 -12.11
CA PRO A 97 -16.52 8.72 -11.11
C PRO A 97 -16.30 7.22 -11.35
N VAL A 98 -16.22 6.45 -10.27
CA VAL A 98 -16.06 4.98 -10.32
C VAL A 98 -17.27 4.38 -11.04
N ALA A 99 -17.04 3.58 -12.08
CA ALA A 99 -18.13 3.01 -12.86
C ALA A 99 -18.84 1.88 -12.08
N LYS A 100 -20.15 1.71 -12.27
CA LYS A 100 -21.03 0.77 -11.53
C LYS A 100 -20.75 -0.73 -11.77
N GLY A 101 -19.57 -1.10 -12.27
CA GLY A 101 -19.12 -2.48 -12.46
C GLY A 101 -17.61 -2.66 -12.32
N GLU A 102 -16.90 -1.63 -11.83
CA GLU A 102 -15.46 -1.77 -11.56
C GLU A 102 -15.23 -2.57 -10.28
N SER A 103 -14.24 -3.46 -10.33
CA SER A 103 -13.80 -4.24 -9.17
C SER A 103 -13.34 -3.30 -8.06
N PHE A 104 -13.79 -3.55 -6.83
CA PHE A 104 -13.36 -2.80 -5.64
C PHE A 104 -11.83 -2.81 -5.48
N ILE A 105 -11.19 -3.95 -5.76
CA ILE A 105 -9.72 -4.04 -5.86
C ILE A 105 -9.34 -3.78 -7.31
N THR A 106 -8.69 -2.65 -7.56
CA THR A 106 -8.25 -2.25 -8.90
C THR A 106 -7.04 -3.07 -9.36
N LYS A 107 -6.76 -3.07 -10.67
CA LYS A 107 -5.55 -3.72 -11.21
C LYS A 107 -4.26 -3.12 -10.63
N VAL A 108 -4.28 -1.81 -10.36
CA VAL A 108 -3.18 -1.07 -9.74
C VAL A 108 -2.94 -1.58 -8.31
N MET A 109 -4.00 -1.73 -7.52
CA MET A 109 -3.90 -2.31 -6.17
C MET A 109 -3.33 -3.73 -6.20
N TRP A 110 -3.82 -4.59 -7.09
CA TRP A 110 -3.29 -5.95 -7.24
C TRP A 110 -1.80 -5.98 -7.57
N ARG A 111 -1.35 -5.12 -8.49
CA ARG A 111 0.08 -5.03 -8.82
C ARG A 111 0.90 -4.59 -7.61
N ASN A 112 0.42 -3.59 -6.86
CA ASN A 112 1.11 -3.11 -5.67
C ASN A 112 1.17 -4.19 -4.58
N ILE A 113 0.05 -4.87 -4.32
CA ILE A 113 -0.04 -5.98 -3.36
C ILE A 113 0.95 -7.09 -3.74
N ILE A 114 0.90 -7.57 -4.98
CA ILE A 114 1.75 -8.68 -5.44
C ILE A 114 3.23 -8.25 -5.42
N GLY A 115 3.56 -7.08 -5.96
CA GLY A 115 4.94 -6.63 -6.05
C GLY A 115 5.59 -6.38 -4.68
N GLN A 116 4.85 -5.76 -3.74
CA GLN A 116 5.30 -5.63 -2.36
C GLN A 116 5.42 -6.98 -1.66
N SER A 117 4.42 -7.87 -1.84
CA SER A 117 4.45 -9.19 -1.21
C SER A 117 5.63 -10.01 -1.69
N ILE A 118 5.93 -10.01 -3.00
CA ILE A 118 7.07 -10.73 -3.57
C ILE A 118 8.38 -10.21 -2.98
N TYR A 119 8.58 -8.89 -2.93
CA TYR A 119 9.79 -8.29 -2.35
C TYR A 119 9.98 -8.72 -0.89
N GLN A 120 8.94 -8.54 -0.07
CA GLN A 120 8.99 -8.90 1.35
C GLN A 120 9.25 -10.40 1.54
N LEU A 121 8.56 -11.25 0.78
CA LEU A 121 8.73 -12.70 0.85
C LEU A 121 10.13 -13.14 0.47
N ILE A 122 10.72 -12.58 -0.59
CA ILE A 122 12.10 -12.91 -0.99
C ILE A 122 13.06 -12.61 0.17
N ILE A 123 12.99 -11.40 0.75
CA ILE A 123 13.90 -11.03 1.85
C ILE A 123 13.66 -11.89 3.09
N LEU A 124 12.40 -12.13 3.48
CA LEU A 124 12.08 -12.91 4.67
C LEU A 124 12.44 -14.39 4.51
N VAL A 125 12.25 -14.98 3.33
CA VAL A 125 12.67 -16.35 3.01
C VAL A 125 14.20 -16.45 3.06
N VAL A 126 14.92 -15.52 2.42
CA VAL A 126 16.39 -15.50 2.46
C VAL A 126 16.90 -15.36 3.89
N LEU A 127 16.29 -14.48 4.71
CA LEU A 127 16.63 -14.38 6.12
C LEU A 127 16.29 -15.65 6.90
N ASN A 128 15.18 -16.31 6.60
CA ASN A 128 14.77 -17.53 7.28
C ASN A 128 15.74 -18.70 7.04
N PHE A 129 16.21 -18.90 5.81
CA PHE A 129 17.10 -20.00 5.45
C PHE A 129 18.58 -19.66 5.63
N ASP A 130 19.03 -18.51 5.14
CA ASP A 130 20.46 -18.14 5.08
C ASP A 130 20.83 -17.04 6.10
N GLY A 131 19.88 -16.54 6.88
CA GLY A 131 20.08 -15.39 7.76
C GLY A 131 21.17 -15.60 8.82
N LYS A 132 21.37 -16.83 9.33
CA LYS A 132 22.45 -17.12 10.29
C LYS A 132 23.84 -16.85 9.69
N GLN A 133 24.04 -17.26 8.44
CA GLN A 133 25.31 -17.09 7.74
C GLN A 133 25.48 -15.64 7.26
N ILE A 134 24.43 -15.03 6.73
CA ILE A 134 24.44 -13.65 6.23
C ILE A 134 24.73 -12.67 7.37
N LEU A 135 24.10 -12.85 8.53
CA LEU A 135 24.26 -11.99 9.70
C LEU A 135 25.45 -12.38 10.58
N ARG A 136 26.21 -13.43 10.20
CA ARG A 136 27.35 -13.98 10.94
C ARG A 136 27.01 -14.31 12.40
N LEU A 137 25.79 -14.77 12.66
CA LEU A 137 25.32 -15.11 14.00
C LEU A 137 25.94 -16.42 14.45
N SER A 138 26.74 -16.38 15.50
CA SER A 138 27.41 -17.54 16.10
C SER A 138 27.04 -17.64 17.57
N GLY A 139 26.60 -18.82 18.02
CA GLY A 139 26.25 -19.08 19.43
C GLY A 139 24.91 -19.80 19.61
N SER A 140 24.59 -20.15 20.86
CA SER A 140 23.32 -20.78 21.25
C SER A 140 22.10 -19.91 20.93
N ASP A 141 22.26 -18.59 20.99
CA ASP A 141 21.17 -17.63 20.90
C ASP A 141 20.91 -17.17 19.45
N ALA A 142 21.69 -17.66 18.49
CA ALA A 142 21.62 -17.24 17.08
C ALA A 142 20.23 -17.42 16.46
N THR A 143 19.49 -18.47 16.84
CA THR A 143 18.12 -18.71 16.36
C THR A 143 17.12 -17.70 16.93
N ALA A 144 17.23 -17.35 18.22
CA ALA A 144 16.35 -16.38 18.86
C ALA A 144 16.57 -14.97 18.32
N VAL A 145 17.84 -14.59 18.11
CA VAL A 145 18.22 -13.33 17.45
C VAL A 145 17.67 -13.29 16.03
N LEU A 146 17.85 -14.37 15.24
CA LEU A 146 17.34 -14.42 13.87
C LEU A 146 15.81 -14.28 13.80
N ASN A 147 15.08 -15.01 14.63
CA ASN A 147 13.61 -14.90 14.67
C ASN A 147 13.17 -13.49 15.06
N THR A 148 13.89 -12.83 15.97
CA THR A 148 13.61 -11.43 16.33
C THR A 148 13.94 -10.48 15.18
N VAL A 149 15.03 -10.70 14.44
CA VAL A 149 15.34 -9.92 13.23
C VAL A 149 14.26 -10.11 12.17
N ILE A 150 13.78 -11.34 11.94
CA ILE A 150 12.70 -11.62 10.98
C ILE A 150 11.41 -10.89 11.40
N PHE A 151 11.03 -10.98 12.68
CA PHE A 151 9.87 -10.26 13.22
C PHE A 151 10.02 -8.74 13.08
N ASN A 152 11.16 -8.18 13.48
CA ASN A 152 11.39 -6.74 13.40
C ASN A 152 11.43 -6.24 11.95
N SER A 153 12.05 -7.00 11.06
CA SER A 153 12.06 -6.73 9.61
C SER A 153 10.65 -6.75 9.03
N PHE A 154 9.83 -7.74 9.41
CA PHE A 154 8.44 -7.84 9.01
C PHE A 154 7.63 -6.62 9.43
N VAL A 155 7.80 -6.15 10.67
CA VAL A 155 7.13 -4.93 11.16
C VAL A 155 7.56 -3.70 10.36
N PHE A 156 8.87 -3.51 10.11
CA PHE A 156 9.32 -2.38 9.31
C PHE A 156 8.82 -2.45 7.86
N PHE A 157 8.73 -3.65 7.27
CA PHE A 157 8.09 -3.81 5.97
C PHE A 157 6.65 -3.29 5.99
N GLN A 158 5.88 -3.54 7.06
CA GLN A 158 4.53 -3.01 7.16
C GLN A 158 4.51 -1.50 7.35
N VAL A 159 5.37 -0.94 8.18
CA VAL A 159 5.50 0.52 8.34
C VAL A 159 5.75 1.21 6.99
N PHE A 160 6.67 0.70 6.17
CA PHE A 160 6.91 1.27 4.83
C PHE A 160 5.81 0.94 3.82
N ASN A 161 5.17 -0.23 3.93
CA ASN A 161 4.03 -0.59 3.10
C ASN A 161 2.80 0.29 3.39
N GLU A 162 2.59 0.72 4.63
CA GLU A 162 1.56 1.69 5.03
C GLU A 162 1.79 3.02 4.32
N ILE A 163 3.04 3.51 4.33
CA ILE A 163 3.45 4.71 3.59
C ILE A 163 3.17 4.53 2.10
N ASN A 164 3.59 3.42 1.49
CA ASN A 164 3.34 3.11 0.07
C ASN A 164 1.84 3.00 -0.27
N SER A 165 1.02 2.52 0.65
CA SER A 165 -0.42 2.34 0.43
C SER A 165 -1.20 3.66 0.53
N ARG A 166 -0.59 4.72 1.07
CA ARG A 166 -1.19 6.05 1.18
C ARG A 166 -1.54 6.67 -0.16
N ASP A 167 -0.77 6.41 -1.22
CA ASP A 167 -1.04 6.94 -2.56
C ASP A 167 -0.79 5.86 -3.62
N MET A 168 -1.86 5.16 -4.02
CA MET A 168 -1.78 3.92 -4.81
C MET A 168 -1.21 4.09 -6.24
N GLU A 169 -1.24 5.31 -6.79
CA GLU A 169 -0.87 5.58 -8.19
C GLU A 169 0.36 6.50 -8.33
N LYS A 170 0.74 7.22 -7.27
CA LYS A 170 1.81 8.22 -7.38
C LYS A 170 3.17 7.61 -7.08
N ILE A 171 4.17 8.01 -7.87
CA ILE A 171 5.57 7.61 -7.68
C ILE A 171 6.19 8.32 -6.45
N ASN A 172 5.78 9.56 -6.16
CA ASN A 172 6.30 10.35 -5.04
C ASN A 172 5.43 10.20 -3.78
N VAL A 173 5.58 9.07 -3.10
CA VAL A 173 4.85 8.72 -1.86
C VAL A 173 5.19 9.66 -0.69
N PHE A 174 6.39 10.26 -0.70
CA PHE A 174 6.82 11.21 0.34
C PHE A 174 6.19 12.61 0.21
N LYS A 175 5.60 12.96 -0.94
CA LYS A 175 5.06 14.31 -1.15
C LYS A 175 3.77 14.48 -0.33
N GLY A 176 3.82 15.38 0.67
CA GLY A 176 2.70 15.67 1.55
C GLY A 176 2.51 14.68 2.70
N MET A 177 3.52 13.84 3.02
CA MET A 177 3.52 12.96 4.20
C MET A 177 3.54 13.75 5.50
N PHE A 178 4.33 14.82 5.55
CA PHE A 178 4.44 15.67 6.73
C PHE A 178 3.26 16.65 6.90
N ASP A 179 2.35 16.72 5.92
CA ASP A 179 1.17 17.59 6.00
C ASP A 179 0.06 16.96 6.85
N SER A 180 0.06 15.62 7.03
CA SER A 180 -0.88 14.92 7.90
C SER A 180 -0.22 14.58 9.23
N TRP A 181 -0.37 15.47 10.22
CA TRP A 181 0.15 15.24 11.58
C TRP A 181 -0.36 13.93 12.18
N MET A 182 -1.62 13.55 11.90
CA MET A 182 -2.20 12.31 12.43
C MET A 182 -1.49 11.08 11.86
N PHE A 183 -1.21 11.06 10.56
CA PHE A 183 -0.48 9.97 9.90
C PHE A 183 0.93 9.82 10.48
N VAL A 184 1.67 10.93 10.60
CA VAL A 184 3.02 10.92 11.19
C VAL A 184 2.98 10.49 12.66
N GLY A 185 2.00 10.96 13.43
CA GLY A 185 1.82 10.59 14.84
C GLY A 185 1.60 9.08 15.01
N ILE A 186 0.80 8.46 14.15
CA ILE A 186 0.56 7.02 14.19
C ILE A 186 1.82 6.23 13.79
N LEU A 187 2.53 6.63 12.74
CA LEU A 187 3.79 5.97 12.37
C LEU A 187 4.83 6.01 13.50
N VAL A 188 4.99 7.17 14.14
CA VAL A 188 5.91 7.34 15.28
C VAL A 188 5.47 6.46 16.45
N LEU A 189 4.16 6.41 16.74
CA LEU A 189 3.61 5.56 17.79
C LEU A 189 3.85 4.07 17.52
N THR A 190 3.64 3.62 16.28
CA THR A 190 3.90 2.23 15.86
C THR A 190 5.37 1.86 16.03
N VAL A 191 6.29 2.73 15.61
CA VAL A 191 7.74 2.50 15.79
C VAL A 191 8.12 2.51 17.27
N ALA A 192 7.55 3.42 18.07
CA ALA A 192 7.80 3.46 19.51
C ALA A 192 7.33 2.18 20.20
N PHE A 193 6.13 1.68 19.89
CA PHE A 193 5.66 0.40 20.42
C PHE A 193 6.51 -0.77 19.97
N GLN A 194 6.99 -0.76 18.73
CA GLN A 194 7.89 -1.80 18.24
C GLN A 194 9.19 -1.85 19.05
N ILE A 195 9.78 -0.69 19.37
CA ILE A 195 10.96 -0.61 20.25
C ILE A 195 10.64 -1.18 21.64
N ILE A 196 9.50 -0.80 22.22
CA ILE A 196 9.07 -1.31 23.54
C ILE A 196 8.93 -2.84 23.51
N ILE A 197 8.32 -3.39 22.46
CA ILE A 197 8.10 -4.83 22.35
C ILE A 197 9.41 -5.61 22.24
N VAL A 198 10.31 -5.16 21.35
CA VAL A 198 11.55 -5.87 21.07
C VAL A 198 12.54 -5.78 22.24
N GLU A 199 12.67 -4.60 22.87
CA GLU A 199 13.69 -4.36 23.90
C GLU A 199 13.22 -4.70 25.33
N PHE A 200 11.92 -4.51 25.64
CA PHE A 200 11.43 -4.61 27.03
C PHE A 200 10.41 -5.74 27.25
N LEU A 201 9.70 -6.21 26.21
CA LEU A 201 8.66 -7.25 26.33
C LEU A 201 9.09 -8.60 25.74
N GLY A 202 10.39 -8.89 25.73
CA GLY A 202 10.93 -10.13 25.15
C GLY A 202 10.32 -11.41 25.69
N ALA A 203 10.00 -11.47 26.99
CA ALA A 203 9.35 -12.63 27.61
C ALA A 203 7.91 -12.87 27.10
N PHE A 204 7.21 -11.82 26.69
CA PHE A 204 5.85 -11.91 26.14
C PHE A 204 5.84 -12.16 24.63
N ALA A 205 6.71 -11.46 23.90
CA ALA A 205 6.76 -11.50 22.44
C ALA A 205 7.70 -12.59 21.87
N SER A 206 8.38 -13.35 22.74
CA SER A 206 9.45 -14.29 22.38
C SER A 206 10.55 -13.62 21.53
N THR A 207 10.96 -12.42 21.93
CA THR A 207 12.00 -11.62 21.26
C THR A 207 13.22 -11.44 22.16
N VAL A 208 14.38 -11.19 21.55
CA VAL A 208 15.61 -10.82 22.25
C VAL A 208 16.02 -9.40 21.87
N PRO A 209 16.56 -8.59 22.82
CA PRO A 209 17.08 -7.25 22.53
C PRO A 209 18.04 -7.28 21.34
N LEU A 210 17.83 -6.36 20.38
CA LEU A 210 18.62 -6.32 19.15
C LEU A 210 19.73 -5.26 19.27
N SER A 211 20.89 -5.56 18.68
CA SER A 211 21.92 -4.53 18.54
C SER A 211 21.44 -3.41 17.61
N TRP A 212 21.94 -2.20 17.82
CA TRP A 212 21.60 -1.05 16.98
C TRP A 212 21.90 -1.29 15.48
N GLN A 213 22.88 -2.15 15.17
CA GLN A 213 23.24 -2.53 13.80
C GLN A 213 22.14 -3.39 13.16
N LEU A 214 21.57 -4.33 13.90
CA LEU A 214 20.46 -5.17 13.43
C LEU A 214 19.18 -4.35 13.29
N TRP A 215 18.94 -3.40 14.20
CA TRP A 215 17.87 -2.40 14.05
C TRP A 215 18.02 -1.60 12.76
N LEU A 216 19.21 -1.03 12.52
CA LEU A 216 19.49 -0.28 11.30
C LEU A 216 19.28 -1.15 10.06
N LEU A 217 19.74 -2.41 10.09
CA LEU A 217 19.52 -3.34 8.99
C LEU A 217 18.03 -3.55 8.71
N CYS A 218 17.21 -3.81 9.74
CA CYS A 218 15.76 -4.01 9.60
C CYS A 218 15.08 -2.77 8.98
N ILE A 219 15.50 -1.57 9.40
CA ILE A 219 14.99 -0.32 8.85
C ILE A 219 15.40 -0.16 7.38
N LEU A 220 16.66 -0.46 7.04
CA LEU A 220 17.20 -0.30 5.69
C LEU A 220 16.54 -1.25 4.69
N ILE A 221 16.38 -2.54 5.04
CA ILE A 221 15.68 -3.49 4.18
C ILE A 221 14.20 -3.11 4.03
N GLY A 222 13.58 -2.63 5.11
CA GLY A 222 12.23 -2.07 5.09
C GLY A 222 12.12 -0.90 4.12
N ALA A 223 13.05 0.06 4.21
CA ALA A 223 13.10 1.24 3.34
C ALA A 223 13.35 0.85 1.88
N GLY A 224 14.03 -0.27 1.62
CA GLY A 224 14.20 -0.84 0.28
C GLY A 224 12.89 -1.20 -0.43
N SER A 225 11.78 -1.35 0.31
CA SER A 225 10.44 -1.52 -0.29
C SER A 225 9.94 -0.26 -1.01
N MET A 226 10.45 0.93 -0.67
CA MET A 226 10.03 2.21 -1.22
C MET A 226 10.49 2.41 -2.69
N PRO A 227 11.79 2.21 -3.04
CA PRO A 227 12.20 2.19 -4.45
C PRO A 227 11.45 1.14 -5.28
N ILE A 228 11.19 -0.04 -4.71
CA ILE A 228 10.45 -1.09 -5.39
C ILE A 228 9.01 -0.66 -5.68
N ALA A 229 8.32 -0.01 -4.72
CA ALA A 229 7.02 0.61 -4.96
C ALA A 229 7.08 1.64 -6.09
N ALA A 230 8.10 2.51 -6.08
CA ALA A 230 8.28 3.52 -7.13
C ALA A 230 8.49 2.88 -8.51
N VAL A 231 9.26 1.80 -8.60
CA VAL A 231 9.46 1.04 -9.85
C VAL A 231 8.16 0.38 -10.31
N ILE A 232 7.44 -0.28 -9.40
CA ILE A 232 6.15 -0.93 -9.67
C ILE A 232 5.12 0.09 -10.19
N ASN A 233 5.07 1.27 -9.58
CA ASN A 233 4.19 2.36 -10.00
C ASN A 233 4.64 3.01 -11.32
N SER A 234 5.94 3.02 -11.61
CA SER A 234 6.50 3.54 -12.87
C SER A 234 6.26 2.60 -14.05
N LEU A 235 6.06 1.30 -13.81
CA LEU A 235 5.74 0.31 -14.84
C LEU A 235 4.30 0.45 -15.38
N ASP A 236 3.38 1.08 -14.63
CA ASP A 236 1.96 1.21 -15.00
C ASP A 236 1.70 1.95 -16.33
N PRO A 237 2.29 3.12 -16.59
CA PRO A 237 2.01 3.87 -17.81
C PRO A 237 2.66 3.22 -19.03
N GLN A 238 3.85 2.65 -18.86
CA GLN A 238 4.65 2.08 -19.94
C GLN A 238 4.16 0.69 -20.34
N LEU A 239 3.70 -0.15 -19.39
CA LEU A 239 3.15 -1.46 -19.72
C LEU A 239 1.81 -1.33 -20.45
N GLN A 240 0.96 -0.36 -20.11
CA GLN A 240 -0.24 -0.09 -20.89
C GLN A 240 0.07 0.39 -22.31
N VAL A 241 1.09 1.23 -22.48
CA VAL A 241 1.57 1.68 -23.80
C VAL A 241 2.23 0.54 -24.58
N ALA A 242 3.08 -0.28 -23.95
CA ALA A 242 3.78 -1.39 -24.58
C ALA A 242 2.85 -2.55 -24.92
N LEU A 243 1.87 -2.86 -24.06
CA LEU A 243 0.81 -3.84 -24.35
C LEU A 243 -0.08 -3.33 -25.50
N LYS A 244 -0.36 -2.03 -25.54
CA LYS A 244 -1.08 -1.38 -26.65
C LYS A 244 -0.29 -1.47 -27.96
N GLU A 245 0.99 -1.13 -27.96
CA GLU A 245 1.88 -1.24 -29.12
C GLU A 245 2.03 -2.70 -29.58
N TYR A 246 2.17 -3.64 -28.65
CA TYR A 246 2.25 -5.07 -28.94
C TYR A 246 0.94 -5.62 -29.55
N LEU A 247 -0.22 -5.24 -29.02
CA LEU A 247 -1.53 -5.67 -29.54
C LEU A 247 -1.85 -5.04 -30.90
N VAL A 248 -1.45 -3.77 -31.11
CA VAL A 248 -1.54 -3.10 -32.41
C VAL A 248 -0.60 -3.74 -33.43
N ALA A 249 0.64 -4.04 -33.04
CA ALA A 249 1.62 -4.72 -33.90
C ALA A 249 1.20 -6.14 -34.30
N ARG A 250 0.30 -6.78 -33.53
CA ARG A 250 -0.22 -8.14 -33.81
C ARG A 250 -1.56 -8.17 -34.56
N GLY A 251 -2.11 -7.02 -34.95
CA GLY A 251 -3.30 -6.94 -35.82
C GLY A 251 -4.61 -7.44 -35.19
N ILE A 252 -4.69 -7.55 -33.86
CA ILE A 252 -5.88 -8.08 -33.17
C ILE A 252 -6.91 -6.95 -33.00
N GLY A 253 -7.70 -6.72 -34.06
CA GLY A 253 -9.03 -6.10 -34.06
C GLY A 253 -9.13 -4.62 -33.68
N GLU A 254 -9.29 -3.75 -34.70
CA GLU A 254 -9.63 -2.32 -34.55
C GLU A 254 -10.85 -2.04 -33.65
N HIS A 255 -11.76 -3.01 -33.51
CA HIS A 255 -12.94 -2.90 -32.66
C HIS A 255 -12.63 -2.87 -31.15
N LEU A 256 -11.56 -3.53 -30.69
CA LEU A 256 -11.12 -3.47 -29.28
C LEU A 256 -10.35 -2.17 -29.01
N THR A 257 -9.59 -1.70 -30.01
CA THR A 257 -8.86 -0.43 -29.98
C THR A 257 -9.81 0.76 -29.85
N ASN A 258 -10.95 0.76 -30.54
CA ASN A 258 -11.98 1.79 -30.40
C ASN A 258 -12.75 1.73 -29.08
N TYR A 259 -12.95 0.53 -28.52
CA TYR A 259 -13.54 0.36 -27.18
C TYR A 259 -12.61 0.88 -26.07
N LEU A 260 -11.30 0.69 -26.22
CA LEU A 260 -10.28 1.19 -25.28
C LEU A 260 -9.97 2.68 -25.48
N LEU A 261 -10.08 3.21 -26.71
CA LEU A 261 -9.97 4.65 -26.97
C LEU A 261 -11.03 5.45 -26.21
N LEU A 262 -12.25 4.93 -26.07
CA LEU A 262 -13.31 5.57 -25.26
C LEU A 262 -13.01 5.61 -23.76
N HIS A 263 -12.17 4.71 -23.22
CA HIS A 263 -11.82 4.69 -21.80
C HIS A 263 -10.50 5.42 -21.48
N VAL A 264 -9.61 5.61 -22.46
CA VAL A 264 -8.33 6.33 -22.29
C VAL A 264 -8.46 7.83 -22.59
N GLN A 265 -9.49 8.27 -23.33
CA GLN A 265 -9.66 9.68 -23.69
C GLN A 265 -10.03 10.62 -22.52
N GLN A 266 -10.20 10.12 -21.30
CA GLN A 266 -10.70 10.93 -20.19
C GLN A 266 -9.61 11.58 -19.31
N ASP A 267 -8.31 11.30 -19.53
CA ASP A 267 -7.25 11.83 -18.63
C ASP A 267 -6.18 12.74 -19.27
N GLN A 268 -6.25 13.08 -20.57
CA GLN A 268 -5.27 13.99 -21.22
C GLN A 268 -5.81 14.94 -22.30
N HIS A 269 -7.11 14.96 -22.61
CA HIS A 269 -7.64 15.61 -23.83
C HIS A 269 -8.16 17.06 -23.66
N VAL A 270 -7.42 17.94 -22.97
CA VAL A 270 -7.70 19.40 -23.06
C VAL A 270 -6.52 20.21 -23.62
N ASN A 271 -5.26 19.79 -23.41
CA ASN A 271 -4.11 20.60 -23.84
C ASN A 271 -3.66 20.36 -25.28
N TRP A 272 -3.83 19.15 -25.83
CA TRP A 272 -3.33 18.84 -27.18
C TRP A 272 -4.25 19.32 -28.31
N LEU A 273 -5.57 19.29 -28.11
CA LEU A 273 -6.54 19.80 -29.09
C LEU A 273 -6.49 21.33 -29.22
N GLN A 274 -6.16 22.06 -28.14
CA GLN A 274 -5.90 23.50 -28.23
C GLN A 274 -4.59 23.80 -28.98
N LYS A 275 -3.52 23.02 -28.76
CA LYS A 275 -2.28 23.13 -29.54
C LYS A 275 -2.47 22.83 -31.03
N LEU A 276 -3.28 21.82 -31.36
CA LEU A 276 -3.59 21.47 -32.76
C LEU A 276 -4.46 22.53 -33.44
N LYS A 277 -5.47 23.09 -32.75
CA LYS A 277 -6.25 24.23 -33.27
C LYS A 277 -5.39 25.48 -33.50
N PHE A 278 -4.40 25.72 -32.63
CA PHE A 278 -3.45 26.83 -32.82
C PHE A 278 -2.48 26.61 -33.98
N MET A 279 -2.07 25.36 -34.25
CA MET A 279 -1.18 25.04 -35.38
C MET A 279 -1.91 25.09 -36.72
N VAL A 280 -3.17 24.64 -36.78
CA VAL A 280 -3.98 24.65 -38.01
C VAL A 280 -4.53 26.05 -38.34
N ALA A 281 -4.72 26.93 -37.36
CA ALA A 281 -5.16 28.31 -37.61
C ALA A 281 -4.03 29.25 -38.09
N LYS A 282 -2.79 28.75 -38.22
CA LYS A 282 -1.62 29.54 -38.61
C LYS A 282 -0.93 29.03 -39.89
N SER A 283 -1.58 28.11 -40.61
CA SER A 283 -1.22 27.60 -41.94
C SER A 283 -2.33 27.91 -42.93
#